data_AF-A0A1I5F0N4-F1
#
_entry.id   AF-A0A1I5F0N4-F1
#
_cell.length_a   1.000
_cell.length_b   1.000
_cell.length_c   1.000
_cell.angle_alpha   90.00
_cell.angle_beta   90.00
_cell.angle_gamma   90.00
#
_symmetry.space_group_name_H-M   'P 1'
#
loop_
_entity.id
_entity.type
_entity.pdbx_description
1 polymer ?
#
loop_
_entity_poly.entity_id
_entity_poly.type
_entity_poly.pdbx_seq_one_letter_code
_entity_poly.pdbx_strand_id
1 'polypeptide(L)'
;MRLVTAPVLLWPVVAVVGFVAAAALVVVLGRASTARYEFERNRVRAQQQAPAPVPADAGAPAGGDLARARADVPVPGTVPADGPSAAAPAARAAVGLAPHPAPAPTAHPAGRRIADAGAPAAWYLVDGEGDRSAPAALAGPFGDRVEAEWVALACGIEEDARAVHGTLREDGTVARRPSAQDRAWLAQLGEQLDRLADDWDELLTDEDALTTLAVEVTAALVEAGLPLHDCGAAEGGAPSGGVCLTPEPLHGGILVSWRQHDRMSVQQVRGAALDTAVQRTMNETLQTLLVQFGFVVQGFGDAGCSLVTAIRTHPSAG
;
A
#
# COMPACT_ATOMS: atom_id res chain seq x y z
N MET A 1 50.88 -17.87 -44.82
CA MET A 1 50.35 -18.27 -43.50
C MET A 1 50.39 -17.03 -42.59
N ARG A 2 49.28 -16.28 -42.51
CA ARG A 2 49.12 -15.15 -41.59
C ARG A 2 47.77 -15.32 -40.89
N LEU A 3 47.82 -15.41 -39.57
CA LEU A 3 46.68 -15.50 -38.67
C LEU A 3 45.83 -14.23 -38.80
N VAL A 4 44.63 -14.37 -39.38
CA VAL A 4 43.59 -13.33 -39.39
C VAL A 4 42.29 -13.97 -38.91
N THR A 5 42.25 -14.38 -37.64
CA THR A 5 41.03 -14.91 -36.98
C THR A 5 40.93 -14.51 -35.50
N ALA A 6 41.69 -13.49 -35.05
CA ALA A 6 41.69 -13.05 -33.65
C ALA A 6 40.64 -11.98 -33.27
N PRO A 7 40.26 -10.99 -34.12
CA PRO A 7 39.40 -9.90 -33.64
C PRO A 7 37.88 -10.23 -33.61
N VAL A 8 37.43 -11.27 -34.30
CA VAL A 8 35.99 -11.59 -34.44
C VAL A 8 35.44 -12.37 -33.22
N LEU A 9 36.31 -13.06 -32.48
CA LEU A 9 35.93 -13.80 -31.27
C LEU A 9 36.07 -12.99 -29.97
N LEU A 10 36.69 -11.80 -30.02
CA LEU A 10 36.87 -10.95 -28.85
C LEU A 10 35.55 -10.34 -28.37
N TRP A 11 34.69 -9.96 -29.32
CA TRP A 11 33.42 -9.26 -29.04
C TRP A 11 32.38 -10.12 -28.29
N PRO A 12 32.12 -11.38 -28.68
CA PRO A 12 31.22 -12.26 -27.93
C PRO A 12 31.71 -12.53 -26.51
N VAL A 13 33.02 -12.70 -26.31
CA VAL A 13 33.61 -12.95 -24.99
C VAL A 13 33.43 -11.73 -24.08
N VAL A 14 33.66 -10.52 -24.58
CA VAL A 14 33.43 -9.28 -23.83
C VAL A 14 31.95 -9.13 -23.44
N ALA A 15 31.03 -9.44 -24.35
CA ALA A 15 29.59 -9.38 -24.07
C ALA A 15 29.17 -10.39 -22.98
N VAL A 16 29.65 -11.64 -23.06
CA VAL A 16 29.35 -12.67 -22.05
C VAL A 16 29.92 -12.28 -20.68
N VAL A 17 31.17 -11.79 -20.63
CA VAL A 17 31.79 -11.33 -19.38
C VAL A 17 31.02 -10.15 -18.79
N GLY A 18 30.63 -9.18 -19.61
CA GLY A 18 29.81 -8.04 -19.19
C GLY A 18 28.45 -8.46 -18.63
N PHE A 19 27.77 -9.40 -19.30
CA PHE A 19 26.50 -9.94 -18.84
C PHE A 19 26.63 -10.67 -17.50
N VAL A 20 27.64 -11.53 -17.34
CA VAL A 20 27.90 -12.25 -16.08
C VAL A 20 28.22 -11.28 -14.94
N ALA A 21 29.01 -10.24 -15.20
CA ALA A 21 29.32 -9.22 -14.22
C ALA A 21 28.07 -8.44 -13.77
N ALA A 22 27.19 -8.07 -14.71
CA ALA A 22 25.93 -7.39 -14.41
C ALA A 22 24.97 -8.31 -13.61
N ALA A 23 24.84 -9.58 -14.01
CA ALA A 23 24.02 -10.55 -13.29
C ALA A 23 24.53 -10.78 -11.85
N ALA A 24 25.84 -10.93 -11.67
CA ALA A 24 26.45 -11.05 -10.35
C ALA A 24 26.20 -9.80 -9.49
N LEU A 25 26.32 -8.61 -10.07
CA LEU A 25 26.02 -7.35 -9.39
C LEU A 25 24.56 -7.29 -8.91
N VAL A 26 23.59 -7.66 -9.77
CA VAL A 26 22.17 -7.70 -9.41
C VAL A 26 21.91 -8.68 -8.27
N VAL A 27 22.52 -9.87 -8.29
CA VAL A 27 22.39 -10.87 -7.21
C VAL A 27 22.97 -10.35 -5.90
N VAL A 28 24.13 -9.69 -5.92
CA VAL A 28 24.75 -9.09 -4.74
C VAL A 28 23.89 -7.95 -4.19
N LEU A 29 23.37 -7.09 -5.06
CA LEU A 29 22.52 -5.97 -4.67
C LEU A 29 21.18 -6.45 -4.08
N GLY A 30 20.60 -7.49 -4.68
CA GLY A 30 19.38 -8.14 -4.17
C GLY A 30 19.58 -8.77 -2.80
N ARG A 31 20.73 -9.43 -2.57
CA ARG A 31 21.07 -10.00 -1.25
C ARG A 31 21.33 -8.93 -0.19
N ALA A 32 21.94 -7.80 -0.56
CA ALA A 32 22.17 -6.69 0.35
C ALA A 32 20.85 -5.99 0.75
N SER A 33 19.87 -5.91 -0.16
CA SER A 33 18.55 -5.33 0.16
C SER A 33 17.74 -6.21 1.10
N THR A 34 17.79 -7.54 0.94
CA THR A 34 17.10 -8.46 1.85
C THR A 34 17.70 -8.46 3.25
N ALA A 35 19.03 -8.34 3.39
CA ALA A 35 19.67 -8.26 4.70
C ALA A 35 19.22 -7.02 5.49
N ARG A 36 19.15 -5.84 4.84
CA ARG A 36 18.69 -4.60 5.49
C ARG A 36 17.24 -4.71 5.95
N TYR A 37 16.39 -5.36 5.17
CA TYR A 37 14.99 -5.59 5.50
C TYR A 37 14.81 -6.53 6.71
N GLU A 38 15.64 -7.59 6.81
CA GLU A 38 15.61 -8.48 7.97
C GLU A 38 16.15 -7.82 9.25
N PHE A 39 17.17 -6.96 9.16
CA PHE A 39 17.67 -6.21 10.32
C PHE A 39 16.63 -5.22 10.85
N GLU A 40 15.91 -4.53 9.97
CA GLU A 40 14.86 -3.58 10.35
C GLU A 40 13.66 -4.30 11.00
N ARG A 41 13.25 -5.44 10.45
CA ARG A 41 12.20 -6.30 11.03
C ARG A 41 12.57 -6.89 12.38
N ASN A 42 13.82 -7.30 12.59
CA ASN A 42 14.30 -7.82 13.88
C ASN A 42 14.40 -6.72 14.94
N ARG A 43 14.72 -5.48 14.54
CA ARG A 43 14.80 -4.34 15.45
C ARG A 43 13.43 -3.95 16.01
N VAL A 44 12.40 -3.95 15.16
CA VAL A 44 11.01 -3.69 15.57
C VAL A 44 10.49 -4.78 16.53
N ARG A 45 10.78 -6.06 16.25
CA ARG A 45 10.44 -7.17 17.16
C ARG A 45 11.15 -7.08 18.52
N ALA A 46 12.43 -6.72 18.52
CA ALA A 46 13.20 -6.56 19.77
C ALA A 46 12.70 -5.39 20.62
N GLN A 47 12.22 -4.30 20.00
CA GLN A 47 11.60 -3.18 20.73
C GLN A 47 10.21 -3.52 21.28
N GLN A 48 9.44 -4.34 20.57
CA GLN A 48 8.13 -4.83 21.03
C GLN A 48 8.23 -5.88 22.15
N GLN A 49 9.35 -6.60 22.24
CA GLN A 49 9.60 -7.60 23.29
C GLN A 49 10.34 -7.04 24.51
N ALA A 50 10.69 -5.75 24.52
CA ALA A 50 11.27 -5.12 25.70
C ALA A 50 10.20 -5.04 26.82
N PRO A 51 10.38 -5.73 27.96
CA PRO A 51 9.41 -5.65 29.05
C PRO A 51 9.42 -4.23 29.62
N ALA A 52 8.23 -3.64 29.76
CA ALA A 52 8.04 -2.35 30.40
C ALA A 52 8.60 -2.40 31.84
N PRO A 53 9.33 -1.36 32.30
CA PRO A 53 9.82 -1.31 33.67
C PRO A 53 8.64 -1.26 34.64
N VAL A 54 8.53 -2.30 35.48
CA VAL A 54 7.59 -2.36 36.60
C VAL A 54 7.99 -1.29 37.62
N PRO A 55 7.09 -0.39 38.05
CA PRO A 55 7.40 0.57 39.10
C PRO A 55 7.69 -0.17 40.42
N ALA A 56 8.85 0.12 41.02
CA ALA A 56 9.24 -0.41 42.32
C ALA A 56 8.41 0.23 43.45
N ASP A 57 8.05 -0.62 44.41
CA ASP A 57 7.32 -0.34 45.65
C ASP A 57 7.75 0.94 46.37
N ALA A 58 6.76 1.69 46.84
CA ALA A 58 6.90 2.64 47.92
C ALA A 58 5.79 2.39 48.97
N GLY A 59 6.20 1.86 50.12
CA GLY A 59 5.61 2.19 51.42
C GLY A 59 4.51 1.26 51.95
N ALA A 60 4.92 0.21 52.66
CA ALA A 60 4.15 -0.30 53.79
C ALA A 60 4.41 0.59 55.03
N PRO A 61 3.40 0.77 55.90
CA PRO A 61 3.61 0.25 57.26
C PRO A 61 2.39 -0.49 57.85
N ALA A 62 2.74 -1.62 58.48
CA ALA A 62 2.23 -2.20 59.73
C ALA A 62 0.76 -2.01 60.18
N GLY A 63 0.12 -3.16 60.42
CA GLY A 63 -0.63 -3.40 61.66
C GLY A 63 -2.06 -3.91 61.46
N GLY A 64 -2.37 -5.10 62.00
CA GLY A 64 -3.74 -5.46 62.36
C GLY A 64 -4.15 -6.89 62.02
N ASP A 65 -4.11 -7.75 63.03
CA ASP A 65 -4.72 -9.07 63.10
C ASP A 65 -6.14 -9.15 62.51
N LEU A 66 -6.48 -10.27 61.86
CA LEU A 66 -7.45 -11.23 62.41
C LEU A 66 -7.61 -12.43 61.47
N ALA A 67 -7.28 -13.59 62.02
CA ALA A 67 -7.63 -14.89 61.50
C ALA A 67 -9.15 -15.15 61.63
N ARG A 68 -9.61 -16.14 60.84
CA ARG A 68 -10.69 -17.10 61.13
C ARG A 68 -12.08 -16.73 60.62
N ALA A 69 -12.59 -17.47 59.63
CA ALA A 69 -13.71 -18.41 59.82
C ALA A 69 -14.08 -19.16 58.53
N ARG A 70 -14.19 -20.49 58.67
CA ARG A 70 -14.90 -21.44 57.79
C ARG A 70 -16.39 -21.13 57.73
N ALA A 71 -17.09 -21.54 56.66
CA ALA A 71 -18.28 -22.40 56.76
C ALA A 71 -18.77 -22.93 55.39
N ASP A 72 -19.28 -24.15 55.46
CA ASP A 72 -19.77 -25.05 54.41
C ASP A 72 -21.15 -24.69 53.79
N VAL A 73 -21.33 -25.06 52.50
CA VAL A 73 -22.39 -25.91 51.85
C VAL A 73 -23.81 -25.93 52.51
N PRO A 74 -24.95 -25.79 51.78
CA PRO A 74 -25.50 -26.90 50.98
C PRO A 74 -26.46 -26.65 49.77
N VAL A 75 -26.58 -27.72 48.98
CA VAL A 75 -27.50 -28.05 47.85
C VAL A 75 -28.91 -28.45 48.34
N PRO A 76 -29.96 -28.29 47.51
CA PRO A 76 -30.90 -29.39 47.16
C PRO A 76 -31.24 -29.39 45.63
N GLY A 77 -31.57 -30.44 44.86
CA GLY A 77 -32.28 -31.72 45.05
C GLY A 77 -33.68 -31.69 44.34
N THR A 78 -33.79 -31.96 43.02
CA THR A 78 -34.33 -33.17 42.31
C THR A 78 -35.87 -33.34 42.04
N VAL A 79 -36.24 -33.31 40.72
CA VAL A 79 -37.24 -34.06 39.85
C VAL A 79 -38.80 -34.02 40.07
N PRO A 80 -39.69 -34.53 39.14
CA PRO A 80 -39.75 -34.63 37.63
C PRO A 80 -41.16 -34.30 37.00
N ALA A 81 -41.32 -34.30 35.65
CA ALA A 81 -42.37 -35.03 34.86
C ALA A 81 -42.62 -34.53 33.40
N ASP A 82 -42.65 -35.52 32.47
CA ASP A 82 -43.45 -35.74 31.23
C ASP A 82 -43.41 -34.84 29.96
N GLY A 83 -43.26 -35.51 28.78
CA GLY A 83 -43.31 -35.00 27.39
C GLY A 83 -44.73 -34.86 26.80
N PRO A 84 -44.99 -34.83 25.45
CA PRO A 84 -44.18 -35.29 24.31
C PRO A 84 -44.07 -34.35 23.07
N SER A 85 -43.14 -34.71 22.16
CA SER A 85 -43.05 -34.56 20.68
C SER A 85 -43.96 -33.59 19.89
N ALA A 86 -43.37 -32.71 19.06
CA ALA A 86 -43.84 -32.43 17.70
C ALA A 86 -42.76 -31.77 16.81
N ALA A 87 -42.72 -32.20 15.55
CA ALA A 87 -41.72 -32.00 14.52
C ALA A 87 -41.55 -30.58 13.95
N ALA A 88 -40.32 -30.29 13.51
CA ALA A 88 -39.94 -29.17 12.65
C ALA A 88 -40.12 -29.50 11.16
N PRO A 89 -40.36 -28.52 10.26
CA PRO A 89 -40.29 -28.72 8.82
C PRO A 89 -38.91 -28.35 8.22
N ALA A 90 -38.26 -29.37 7.68
CA ALA A 90 -37.59 -29.46 6.37
C ALA A 90 -36.70 -28.28 5.87
N ALA A 91 -35.40 -28.40 6.13
CA ALA A 91 -34.35 -27.90 5.22
C ALA A 91 -34.06 -28.94 4.12
N ARG A 92 -33.98 -28.49 2.87
CA ARG A 92 -33.72 -29.33 1.69
C ARG A 92 -32.22 -29.67 1.59
N ALA A 93 -31.94 -30.96 1.80
CA ALA A 93 -31.02 -31.85 1.09
C ALA A 93 -29.67 -31.30 0.58
N ALA A 94 -28.60 -31.62 1.32
CA ALA A 94 -27.31 -31.98 0.73
C ALA A 94 -27.16 -33.51 0.86
N VAL A 95 -26.96 -34.18 -0.28
CA VAL A 95 -26.82 -35.63 -0.38
C VAL A 95 -25.49 -36.06 0.22
N GLY A 96 -25.53 -37.06 1.11
CA GLY A 96 -24.36 -37.64 1.76
C GLY A 96 -23.70 -38.76 0.96
N LEU A 97 -22.39 -38.90 1.16
CA LEU A 97 -21.69 -40.17 1.17
C LEU A 97 -20.88 -40.27 2.47
N ALA A 98 -20.99 -41.40 3.15
CA ALA A 98 -20.19 -41.83 4.29
C ALA A 98 -19.88 -43.34 4.09
N PRO A 99 -18.99 -44.01 4.87
CA PRO A 99 -17.80 -43.57 5.61
C PRO A 99 -16.57 -44.50 5.38
N HIS A 100 -15.36 -44.10 5.79
CA HIS A 100 -14.33 -45.06 6.24
C HIS A 100 -13.44 -44.44 7.34
N PRO A 101 -12.95 -45.22 8.33
CA PRO A 101 -12.39 -44.68 9.57
C PRO A 101 -10.91 -44.29 9.46
N ALA A 102 -10.49 -43.51 10.46
CA ALA A 102 -9.23 -42.79 10.66
C ALA A 102 -7.93 -43.65 10.52
N PRO A 103 -6.75 -43.02 10.34
CA PRO A 103 -6.14 -42.18 11.37
C PRO A 103 -5.64 -40.81 10.87
N ALA A 104 -5.79 -39.78 11.70
CA ALA A 104 -4.95 -38.56 11.65
C ALA A 104 -3.49 -38.93 11.99
N PRO A 105 -2.45 -38.16 11.60
CA PRO A 105 -2.46 -36.71 11.31
C PRO A 105 -1.63 -36.29 10.07
N THR A 106 -2.07 -35.22 9.38
CA THR A 106 -1.22 -34.16 8.79
C THR A 106 -2.14 -33.15 8.09
N ALA A 107 -2.60 -32.16 8.87
CA ALA A 107 -3.24 -30.98 8.32
C ALA A 107 -2.18 -30.14 7.59
N HIS A 108 -2.36 -29.94 6.28
CA HIS A 108 -1.74 -28.83 5.56
C HIS A 108 -2.61 -27.56 5.80
N PRO A 109 -2.05 -26.37 6.08
CA PRO A 109 -2.75 -25.29 6.78
C PRO A 109 -3.82 -24.54 5.97
N ALA A 110 -4.04 -24.84 4.69
CA ALA A 110 -5.06 -24.20 3.85
C ALA A 110 -6.47 -24.80 4.04
N GLY A 111 -6.80 -25.23 5.27
CA GLY A 111 -8.16 -25.59 5.64
C GLY A 111 -8.99 -24.31 5.72
N ARG A 112 -9.91 -24.15 4.77
CA ARG A 112 -10.93 -23.09 4.66
C ARG A 112 -11.50 -22.69 6.03
N ARG A 113 -10.89 -21.70 6.68
CA ARG A 113 -11.43 -21.04 7.86
C ARG A 113 -11.88 -19.66 7.43
N ILE A 114 -13.12 -19.58 6.96
CA ILE A 114 -13.80 -18.28 6.91
C ILE A 114 -13.81 -17.80 8.37
N ALA A 115 -13.07 -16.72 8.67
CA ALA A 115 -12.95 -16.20 10.02
C ALA A 115 -14.34 -15.88 10.61
N ASP A 116 -14.45 -15.94 11.94
CA ASP A 116 -15.66 -15.49 12.61
C ASP A 116 -15.90 -14.01 12.31
N ALA A 117 -17.16 -13.67 12.00
CA ALA A 117 -17.56 -12.30 11.74
C ALA A 117 -17.22 -11.40 12.95
N GLY A 118 -16.57 -10.27 12.69
CA GLY A 118 -16.09 -9.35 13.74
C GLY A 118 -14.58 -9.41 14.05
N ALA A 119 -13.81 -10.26 13.35
CA ALA A 119 -12.35 -10.23 13.39
C ALA A 119 -11.77 -8.87 12.91
N PRO A 120 -10.57 -8.45 13.40
CA PRO A 120 -9.89 -7.25 12.93
C PRO A 120 -9.62 -7.32 11.42
N ALA A 121 -9.45 -6.16 10.77
CA ALA A 121 -9.19 -6.10 9.35
C ALA A 121 -7.91 -6.88 8.97
N ALA A 122 -7.99 -7.67 7.90
CA ALA A 122 -6.93 -8.54 7.41
C ALA A 122 -7.00 -8.67 5.89
N TRP A 123 -6.06 -9.43 5.31
CA TRP A 123 -6.07 -9.74 3.88
C TRP A 123 -6.93 -10.96 3.58
N TYR A 124 -7.76 -10.88 2.54
CA TYR A 124 -8.61 -11.95 2.07
C TYR A 124 -8.43 -12.10 0.56
N LEU A 125 -8.50 -13.35 0.07
CA LEU A 125 -8.72 -13.59 -1.35
C LEU A 125 -10.22 -13.52 -1.60
N VAL A 126 -10.60 -12.74 -2.60
CA VAL A 126 -12.00 -12.59 -3.00
C VAL A 126 -12.14 -12.86 -4.48
N ASP A 127 -13.36 -13.22 -4.89
CA ASP A 127 -13.72 -13.37 -6.29
C ASP A 127 -13.49 -12.04 -7.05
N GLY A 128 -12.79 -12.13 -8.18
CA GLY A 128 -12.44 -11.03 -9.05
C GLY A 128 -13.60 -10.55 -9.92
N GLU A 129 -14.51 -11.45 -10.30
CA GLU A 129 -15.63 -11.20 -11.22
C GLU A 129 -16.95 -10.92 -10.49
N GLY A 130 -17.02 -11.27 -9.21
CA GLY A 130 -18.15 -10.94 -8.33
C GLY A 130 -18.32 -9.44 -8.04
N ASP A 131 -19.37 -9.11 -7.26
CA ASP A 131 -19.67 -7.74 -6.85
C ASP A 131 -18.44 -7.04 -6.23
N ARG A 132 -18.00 -5.95 -6.86
CA ARG A 132 -16.82 -5.19 -6.43
C ARG A 132 -17.02 -4.49 -5.08
N SER A 133 -18.27 -4.17 -4.74
CA SER A 133 -18.62 -3.42 -3.52
C SER A 133 -18.66 -4.31 -2.28
N ALA A 134 -19.04 -5.58 -2.45
CA ALA A 134 -19.10 -6.56 -1.38
C ALA A 134 -18.64 -7.95 -1.88
N PRO A 135 -17.36 -8.11 -2.25
CA PRO A 135 -16.89 -9.34 -2.85
C PRO A 135 -16.84 -10.47 -1.81
N ALA A 136 -17.26 -11.67 -2.20
CA ALA A 136 -17.28 -12.84 -1.35
C ALA A 136 -15.85 -13.33 -1.05
N ALA A 137 -15.57 -13.66 0.22
CA ALA A 137 -14.29 -14.22 0.61
C ALA A 137 -14.14 -15.67 0.12
N LEU A 138 -13.10 -15.92 -0.66
CA LEU A 138 -12.68 -17.26 -1.09
C LEU A 138 -11.79 -17.91 -0.03
N ALA A 139 -10.85 -17.14 0.54
CA ALA A 139 -9.91 -17.58 1.56
C ALA A 139 -9.36 -16.40 2.40
N GLY A 140 -8.72 -16.71 3.52
CA GLY A 140 -8.16 -15.76 4.48
C GLY A 140 -8.63 -16.09 5.91
N PRO A 141 -8.27 -15.28 6.92
CA PRO A 141 -7.44 -14.08 6.83
C PRO A 141 -5.95 -14.45 6.61
N PHE A 142 -5.26 -13.66 5.79
CA PHE A 142 -3.82 -13.71 5.56
C PHE A 142 -3.12 -12.56 6.30
N GLY A 143 -1.85 -12.76 6.65
CA GLY A 143 -1.06 -11.76 7.36
C GLY A 143 -0.67 -10.57 6.49
N ASP A 144 -0.45 -10.81 5.20
CA ASP A 144 -0.12 -9.78 4.22
C ASP A 144 -0.64 -10.10 2.81
N ARG A 145 -0.56 -9.10 1.92
CA ARG A 145 -1.00 -9.20 0.52
C ARG A 145 -0.24 -10.29 -0.24
N VAL A 146 1.06 -10.38 0.00
CA VAL A 146 1.96 -11.28 -0.73
C VAL A 146 1.59 -12.72 -0.40
N GLU A 147 1.33 -13.05 0.86
CA GLU A 147 0.82 -14.36 1.29
C GLU A 147 -0.50 -14.73 0.59
N ALA A 148 -1.46 -13.79 0.52
CA ALA A 148 -2.71 -14.01 -0.18
C ALA A 148 -2.48 -14.29 -1.68
N GLU A 149 -1.68 -13.47 -2.36
CA GLU A 149 -1.36 -13.63 -3.79
C GLU A 149 -0.60 -14.94 -4.07
N TRP A 150 0.32 -15.34 -3.19
CA TRP A 150 1.00 -16.65 -3.30
C TRP A 150 0.03 -17.81 -3.23
N VAL A 151 -1.00 -17.73 -2.39
CA VAL A 151 -2.04 -18.77 -2.31
C VAL A 151 -2.90 -18.77 -3.57
N ALA A 152 -3.25 -17.61 -4.13
CA ALA A 152 -3.98 -17.55 -5.39
C ALA A 152 -3.20 -18.24 -6.52
N LEU A 153 -1.90 -17.92 -6.65
CA LEU A 153 -1.02 -18.54 -7.63
C LEU A 153 -0.84 -20.06 -7.40
N ALA A 154 -0.64 -20.50 -6.16
CA ALA A 154 -0.48 -21.91 -5.84
C ALA A 154 -1.75 -22.73 -6.12
N CYS A 155 -2.91 -22.08 -6.09
CA CYS A 155 -4.20 -22.68 -6.39
C CYS A 155 -4.62 -22.51 -7.87
N GLY A 156 -3.87 -21.76 -8.69
CA GLY A 156 -4.19 -21.51 -10.09
C GLY A 156 -5.46 -20.67 -10.28
N ILE A 157 -5.70 -19.71 -9.39
CA ILE A 157 -6.87 -18.82 -9.39
C ILE A 157 -6.48 -17.34 -9.45
N GLU A 158 -5.23 -17.01 -9.79
CA GLU A 158 -4.70 -15.64 -9.80
C GLU A 158 -5.38 -14.71 -10.82
N GLU A 159 -5.99 -15.27 -11.87
CA GLU A 159 -6.78 -14.49 -12.85
C GLU A 159 -8.21 -14.22 -12.35
N ASP A 160 -8.75 -15.13 -11.52
CA ASP A 160 -10.13 -15.10 -11.04
C ASP A 160 -10.27 -14.57 -9.60
N ALA A 161 -9.16 -14.42 -8.88
CA ALA A 161 -9.14 -14.01 -7.48
C ALA A 161 -8.18 -12.84 -7.26
N ARG A 162 -8.55 -11.94 -6.36
CA ARG A 162 -7.71 -10.81 -5.96
C ARG A 162 -7.59 -10.69 -4.46
N ALA A 163 -6.44 -10.24 -3.99
CA ALA A 163 -6.23 -9.90 -2.59
C ALA A 163 -6.92 -8.57 -2.24
N VAL A 164 -7.70 -8.57 -1.16
CA VAL A 164 -8.40 -7.39 -0.63
C VAL A 164 -8.18 -7.30 0.86
N HIS A 165 -7.83 -6.11 1.34
CA HIS A 165 -7.77 -5.81 2.76
C HIS A 165 -9.13 -5.32 3.26
N GLY A 166 -9.62 -5.88 4.36
CA GLY A 166 -10.96 -5.56 4.85
C GLY A 166 -11.38 -6.34 6.08
N THR A 167 -12.63 -6.13 6.50
CA THR A 167 -13.28 -6.90 7.57
C THR A 167 -14.29 -7.85 6.98
N LEU A 168 -14.21 -9.13 7.35
CA LEU A 168 -15.19 -10.13 6.95
C LEU A 168 -16.52 -9.91 7.67
N ARG A 169 -17.62 -9.82 6.92
CA ARG A 169 -18.98 -9.70 7.42
C ARG A 169 -19.60 -11.07 7.68
N GLU A 170 -20.72 -11.09 8.42
CA GLU A 170 -21.50 -12.30 8.71
C GLU A 170 -22.03 -13.00 7.46
N ASP A 171 -22.28 -12.25 6.38
CA ASP A 171 -22.73 -12.77 5.09
C ASP A 171 -21.61 -13.40 4.24
N GLY A 172 -20.36 -13.43 4.75
CA GLY A 172 -19.19 -13.95 4.05
C GLY A 172 -18.57 -12.97 3.05
N THR A 173 -19.09 -11.74 2.94
CA THR A 173 -18.50 -10.68 2.11
C THR A 173 -17.41 -9.92 2.86
N VAL A 174 -16.46 -9.37 2.11
CA VAL A 174 -15.40 -8.53 2.68
C VAL A 174 -15.77 -7.06 2.53
N ALA A 175 -15.98 -6.38 3.65
CA ALA A 175 -16.06 -4.92 3.67
C ALA A 175 -14.65 -4.34 3.54
N ARG A 176 -14.35 -3.71 2.40
CA ARG A 176 -13.03 -3.11 2.13
C ARG A 176 -12.64 -2.09 3.20
N ARG A 177 -11.38 -2.14 3.62
CA ARG A 177 -10.76 -1.14 4.50
C ARG A 177 -9.36 -0.81 3.97
N PRO A 178 -8.91 0.46 4.03
CA PRO A 178 -7.53 0.80 3.70
C PRO A 178 -6.55 -0.04 4.52
N SER A 179 -5.54 -0.61 3.87
CA SER A 179 -4.43 -1.29 4.52
C SER A 179 -3.51 -0.31 5.24
N ALA A 180 -2.54 -0.81 6.01
CA ALA A 180 -1.52 0.06 6.60
C ALA A 180 -0.69 0.80 5.53
N GLN A 181 -0.41 0.13 4.40
CA GLN A 181 0.29 0.72 3.27
C GLN A 181 -0.58 1.80 2.59
N ASP A 182 -1.86 1.53 2.36
CA ASP A 182 -2.78 2.53 1.76
C ASP A 182 -2.92 3.75 2.66
N ARG A 183 -3.00 3.57 3.98
CA ARG A 183 -3.04 4.70 4.92
C ARG A 183 -1.75 5.52 4.92
N ALA A 184 -0.59 4.86 4.86
CA ALA A 184 0.68 5.56 4.76
C ALA A 184 0.80 6.34 3.44
N TRP A 185 0.35 5.74 2.34
CA TRP A 185 0.25 6.40 1.04
C TRP A 185 -0.66 7.62 1.06
N LEU A 186 -1.88 7.48 1.61
CA LEU A 186 -2.84 8.59 1.73
C LEU A 186 -2.31 9.71 2.63
N ALA A 187 -1.59 9.37 3.71
CA ALA A 187 -0.94 10.36 4.56
C ALA A 187 0.16 11.13 3.81
N GLN A 188 0.98 10.42 3.02
CA GLN A 188 2.00 11.05 2.18
C GLN A 188 1.36 11.95 1.10
N LEU A 189 0.28 11.50 0.46
CA LEU A 189 -0.44 12.30 -0.53
C LEU A 189 -1.02 13.57 0.11
N GLY A 190 -1.62 13.46 1.30
CA GLY A 190 -2.09 14.62 2.07
C GLY A 190 -0.98 15.62 2.35
N GLU A 191 0.17 15.16 2.85
CA GLU A 191 1.34 16.02 3.09
C GLU A 191 1.82 16.75 1.82
N GLN A 192 1.65 16.13 0.64
CA GLN A 192 2.01 16.78 -0.63
C GLN A 192 0.96 17.80 -1.06
N LEU A 193 -0.33 17.51 -0.88
CA LEU A 193 -1.40 18.45 -1.17
C LEU A 193 -1.36 19.67 -0.25
N ASP A 194 -0.96 19.50 1.02
CA ASP A 194 -0.75 20.61 1.97
C ASP A 194 0.34 21.61 1.54
N ARG A 195 1.17 21.26 0.54
CA ARG A 195 2.22 22.13 -0.03
C ARG A 195 1.77 22.99 -1.19
N LEU A 196 0.55 22.78 -1.67
CA LEU A 196 -0.04 23.61 -2.72
C LEU A 196 -0.08 25.08 -2.26
N ALA A 197 0.08 26.00 -3.21
CA ALA A 197 0.06 27.43 -2.91
C ALA A 197 -1.33 27.89 -2.47
N ASP A 198 -1.39 28.98 -1.69
CA ASP A 198 -2.63 29.60 -1.18
C ASP A 198 -3.69 29.89 -2.28
N ASP A 199 -3.25 30.10 -3.54
CA ASP A 199 -4.14 30.28 -4.70
C ASP A 199 -5.12 29.11 -4.91
N TRP A 200 -4.83 27.94 -4.34
CA TRP A 200 -5.73 26.79 -4.34
C TRP A 200 -6.87 26.91 -3.33
N ASP A 201 -6.66 27.52 -2.16
CA ASP A 201 -7.65 27.56 -1.08
C ASP A 201 -8.95 28.26 -1.49
N GLU A 202 -8.86 29.26 -2.38
CA GLU A 202 -10.03 29.99 -2.90
C GLU A 202 -10.78 29.22 -4.01
N LEU A 203 -10.13 28.24 -4.64
CA LEU A 203 -10.63 27.51 -5.81
C LEU A 203 -11.05 26.07 -5.47
N LEU A 204 -10.53 25.50 -4.39
CA LEU A 204 -10.86 24.15 -3.95
C LEU A 204 -12.27 24.12 -3.33
N THR A 205 -13.23 23.61 -4.09
CA THR A 205 -14.48 23.09 -3.54
C THR A 205 -14.51 21.57 -3.66
N ASP A 206 -15.15 20.89 -2.71
CA ASP A 206 -15.13 19.42 -2.59
C ASP A 206 -15.71 18.68 -3.81
N GLU A 207 -16.46 19.38 -4.68
CA GLU A 207 -17.10 18.84 -5.88
C GLU A 207 -16.52 19.38 -7.19
N ASP A 208 -15.40 20.11 -7.16
CA ASP A 208 -14.79 20.66 -8.37
C ASP A 208 -13.99 19.59 -9.15
N ALA A 209 -14.20 19.56 -10.47
CA ALA A 209 -13.39 18.78 -11.39
C ALA A 209 -11.91 19.20 -11.32
N LEU A 210 -11.62 20.47 -11.03
CA LEU A 210 -10.26 20.97 -10.87
C LEU A 210 -9.59 20.42 -9.60
N THR A 211 -10.32 20.34 -8.48
CA THR A 211 -9.85 19.69 -7.23
C THR A 211 -9.51 18.22 -7.51
N THR A 212 -10.40 17.50 -8.20
CA THR A 212 -10.16 16.10 -8.56
C THR A 212 -8.91 15.95 -9.41
N LEU A 213 -8.75 16.79 -10.43
CA LEU A 213 -7.58 16.77 -11.31
C LEU A 213 -6.29 17.07 -10.53
N ALA A 214 -6.33 17.98 -9.56
CA ALA A 214 -5.17 18.33 -8.73
C ALA A 214 -4.72 17.15 -7.87
N VAL A 215 -5.67 16.43 -7.27
CA VAL A 215 -5.40 15.22 -6.50
C VAL A 215 -4.81 14.12 -7.38
N GLU A 216 -5.36 13.90 -8.58
CA GLU A 216 -4.86 12.90 -9.52
C GLU A 216 -3.46 13.21 -10.03
N VAL A 217 -3.19 14.47 -10.43
CA VAL A 217 -1.86 14.91 -10.87
C VAL A 217 -0.86 14.77 -9.74
N THR A 218 -1.23 15.18 -8.52
CA THR A 218 -0.35 15.05 -7.35
C THR A 218 -0.06 13.59 -7.05
N ALA A 219 -1.07 12.72 -7.04
CA ALA A 219 -0.87 11.29 -6.83
C ALA A 219 0.11 10.69 -7.84
N ALA A 220 -0.07 10.96 -9.14
CA ALA A 220 0.83 10.46 -10.18
C ALA A 220 2.27 10.95 -10.03
N LEU A 221 2.47 12.22 -9.65
CA LEU A 221 3.80 12.77 -9.39
C LEU A 221 4.47 12.11 -8.18
N VAL A 222 3.73 11.92 -7.09
CA VAL A 222 4.24 11.26 -5.89
C VAL A 222 4.56 9.79 -6.16
N GLU A 223 3.75 9.11 -6.98
CA GLU A 223 4.00 7.73 -7.44
C GLU A 223 5.28 7.65 -8.27
N ALA A 224 5.56 8.69 -9.07
CA ALA A 224 6.80 8.84 -9.81
C ALA A 224 8.00 9.23 -8.93
N GLY A 225 7.80 9.49 -7.64
CA GLY A 225 8.83 9.95 -6.70
C GLY A 225 9.21 11.42 -6.87
N LEU A 226 8.32 12.23 -7.45
CA LEU A 226 8.50 13.66 -7.66
C LEU A 226 7.67 14.45 -6.63
N PRO A 227 8.30 15.03 -5.58
CA PRO A 227 7.57 15.79 -4.59
C PRO A 227 7.12 17.16 -5.14
N LEU A 228 6.03 17.67 -4.58
CA LEU A 228 5.63 19.05 -4.82
C LEU A 228 6.61 20.02 -4.13
N HIS A 229 6.85 21.13 -4.80
CA HIS A 229 7.56 22.26 -4.21
C HIS A 229 6.70 22.86 -3.10
N ASP A 230 7.32 23.09 -1.95
CA ASP A 230 6.66 23.65 -0.77
C ASP A 230 6.62 25.17 -0.88
N CYS A 231 5.52 25.69 -1.43
CA CYS A 231 5.27 27.12 -1.57
C CYS A 231 4.99 27.79 -0.22
N GLY A 232 4.45 27.03 0.74
CA GLY A 232 4.03 27.49 2.06
C GLY A 232 5.11 27.38 3.15
N ALA A 233 6.30 26.86 2.82
CA ALA A 233 7.43 26.79 3.71
C ALA A 233 7.76 28.19 4.26
N ALA A 234 7.28 28.47 5.47
CA ALA A 234 7.56 29.70 6.19
C ALA A 234 9.06 30.01 6.18
N GLU A 235 9.41 31.31 6.22
CA GLU A 235 10.80 31.81 6.21
C GLU A 235 11.72 30.97 7.11
N GLY A 236 12.53 30.09 6.51
CA GLY A 236 13.41 29.16 7.23
C GLY A 236 13.29 27.69 6.83
N GLY A 237 12.27 27.29 6.07
CA GLY A 237 12.26 25.99 5.38
C GLY A 237 13.38 25.91 4.34
N ALA A 238 14.06 24.77 4.23
CA ALA A 238 15.11 24.60 3.22
C ALA A 238 14.44 24.59 1.83
N PRO A 239 14.75 25.54 0.93
CA PRO A 239 14.09 25.67 -0.37
C PRO A 239 14.53 24.54 -1.30
N SER A 240 13.89 23.38 -1.13
CA SER A 240 14.09 22.22 -1.98
C SER A 240 13.40 22.43 -3.33
N GLY A 241 14.05 21.97 -4.40
CA GLY A 241 13.40 21.95 -5.71
C GLY A 241 12.28 20.91 -5.75
N GLY A 242 11.26 21.14 -6.56
CA GLY A 242 10.09 20.27 -6.65
C GLY A 242 9.16 20.70 -7.78
N VAL A 243 8.02 20.02 -7.90
CA VAL A 243 7.01 20.35 -8.90
C VAL A 243 6.06 21.42 -8.37
N CYS A 244 5.85 22.49 -9.13
CA CYS A 244 4.83 23.50 -8.84
C CYS A 244 3.56 23.17 -9.63
N LEU A 245 2.42 23.21 -8.93
CA LEU A 245 1.09 23.12 -9.49
C LEU A 245 0.38 24.46 -9.27
N THR A 246 -0.01 25.13 -10.35
CA THR A 246 -0.72 26.40 -10.31
C THR A 246 -2.06 26.24 -11.03
N PRO A 247 -3.18 26.64 -10.41
CA PRO A 247 -4.48 26.55 -11.05
C PRO A 247 -4.56 27.54 -12.22
N GLU A 248 -5.14 27.11 -13.34
CA GLU A 248 -5.33 27.92 -14.54
C GLU A 248 -6.81 27.86 -14.97
N PRO A 249 -7.69 28.61 -14.27
CA PRO A 249 -9.13 28.48 -14.40
C PRO A 249 -9.65 28.92 -15.77
N LEU A 250 -8.97 29.83 -16.47
CA LEU A 250 -9.39 30.26 -17.81
C LEU A 250 -9.27 29.14 -18.85
N HIS A 251 -8.38 28.19 -18.62
CA HIS A 251 -8.19 27.03 -19.48
C HIS A 251 -8.71 25.73 -18.86
N GLY A 252 -9.34 25.83 -17.67
CA GLY A 252 -9.91 24.68 -16.96
C GLY A 252 -8.88 23.62 -16.62
N GLY A 253 -7.68 24.02 -16.17
CA GLY A 253 -6.59 23.08 -15.96
C GLY A 253 -5.56 23.53 -14.93
N ILE A 254 -4.45 22.80 -14.91
CA ILE A 254 -3.35 22.97 -13.96
C ILE A 254 -2.07 23.20 -14.74
N LEU A 255 -1.37 24.29 -14.45
CA LEU A 255 -0.02 24.51 -14.92
C LEU A 255 0.95 23.73 -14.04
N VAL A 256 1.74 22.89 -14.69
CA VAL A 256 2.77 22.06 -14.07
C VAL A 256 4.13 22.55 -14.55
N SER A 257 5.01 22.82 -13.60
CA SER A 257 6.38 23.23 -13.88
C SER A 257 7.34 22.75 -12.80
N TRP A 258 8.61 22.69 -13.13
CA TRP A 258 9.66 22.42 -12.15
C TRP A 258 10.12 23.72 -11.48
N ARG A 259 10.31 23.70 -10.16
CA ARG A 259 11.02 24.74 -9.42
C ARG A 259 12.36 24.18 -8.97
N GLN A 260 13.43 24.82 -9.40
CA GLN A 260 14.77 24.46 -8.93
C GLN A 260 15.03 24.98 -7.51
N HIS A 261 15.93 24.30 -6.82
CA HIS A 261 16.48 24.76 -5.56
C HIS A 261 17.11 26.16 -5.71
N ASP A 262 16.93 27.03 -4.71
CA ASP A 262 17.37 28.44 -4.76
C ASP A 262 18.87 28.64 -5.01
N ARG A 263 19.71 27.75 -4.48
CA ARG A 263 21.14 27.68 -4.81
C ARG A 263 21.44 27.65 -6.33
N MET A 264 20.51 27.13 -7.14
CA MET A 264 20.64 27.10 -8.60
C MET A 264 19.91 28.26 -9.27
N SER A 265 18.64 28.51 -8.92
CA SER A 265 17.81 29.53 -9.57
C SER A 265 18.09 30.96 -9.09
N VAL A 266 18.27 31.15 -7.78
CA VAL A 266 18.49 32.48 -7.16
C VAL A 266 19.98 32.80 -7.06
N GLN A 267 20.75 31.89 -6.48
CA GLN A 267 22.18 32.11 -6.23
C GLN A 267 23.03 31.84 -7.48
N GLN A 268 22.48 31.17 -8.49
CA GLN A 268 23.13 30.85 -9.77
C GLN A 268 24.57 30.34 -9.61
N VAL A 269 24.82 29.48 -8.60
CA VAL A 269 26.17 28.99 -8.27
C VAL A 269 26.81 28.24 -9.44
N ARG A 270 26.01 27.76 -10.40
CA ARG A 270 26.44 27.08 -11.62
C ARG A 270 26.24 27.89 -12.91
N GLY A 271 25.80 29.15 -12.79
CA GLY A 271 25.54 30.07 -13.90
C GLY A 271 24.16 29.90 -14.55
N ALA A 272 23.65 31.00 -15.11
CA ALA A 272 22.31 31.11 -15.71
C ALA A 272 22.07 30.15 -16.89
N ALA A 273 23.10 29.80 -17.65
CA ALA A 273 22.98 28.89 -18.78
C ALA A 273 22.64 27.46 -18.32
N LEU A 274 23.28 26.98 -17.25
CA LEU A 274 22.97 25.65 -16.71
C LEU A 274 21.60 25.63 -16.04
N ASP A 275 21.26 26.68 -15.29
CA ASP A 275 19.92 26.88 -14.73
C ASP A 275 18.84 26.74 -15.83
N THR A 276 18.94 27.51 -16.91
CA THR A 276 18.00 27.45 -18.04
C THR A 276 17.92 26.05 -18.67
N ALA A 277 19.06 25.37 -18.82
CA ALA A 277 19.12 24.03 -19.41
C ALA A 277 18.44 22.98 -18.52
N VAL A 278 18.70 23.02 -17.20
CA VAL A 278 18.05 22.12 -16.23
C VAL A 278 16.56 22.40 -16.16
N GLN A 279 16.15 23.67 -16.15
CA GLN A 279 14.75 24.05 -16.11
C GLN A 279 13.97 23.47 -17.30
N ARG A 280 14.51 23.64 -18.52
CA ARG A 280 13.92 23.08 -19.73
C ARG A 280 13.85 21.55 -19.66
N THR A 281 14.94 20.89 -19.29
CA THR A 281 15.03 19.42 -19.23
C THR A 281 14.00 18.84 -18.26
N MET A 282 13.87 19.45 -17.07
CA MET A 282 12.91 19.00 -16.07
C MET A 282 11.47 19.22 -16.53
N ASN A 283 11.15 20.37 -17.11
CA ASN A 283 9.83 20.66 -17.66
C ASN A 283 9.44 19.68 -18.79
N GLU A 284 10.34 19.37 -19.72
CA GLU A 284 10.12 18.37 -20.78
C GLU A 284 9.92 16.96 -20.21
N THR A 285 10.65 16.62 -19.14
CA THR A 285 10.51 15.34 -18.43
C THR A 285 9.15 15.24 -17.75
N LEU A 286 8.70 16.29 -17.06
CA LEU A 286 7.37 16.35 -16.43
C LEU A 286 6.26 16.18 -17.47
N GLN A 287 6.36 16.91 -18.60
CA GLN A 287 5.40 16.78 -19.69
C GLN A 287 5.30 15.34 -20.19
N THR A 288 6.44 14.71 -20.47
CA THR A 288 6.50 13.33 -20.96
C THR A 288 5.91 12.36 -19.96
N LEU A 289 6.27 12.51 -18.69
CA LEU A 289 5.80 11.66 -17.60
C LEU A 289 4.27 11.74 -17.46
N LEU A 290 3.70 12.93 -17.42
CA LEU A 290 2.26 13.12 -17.31
C LEU A 290 1.50 12.52 -18.50
N VAL A 291 2.04 12.60 -19.72
CA VAL A 291 1.46 11.91 -20.88
C VAL A 291 1.48 10.39 -20.71
N GLN A 292 2.55 9.81 -20.15
CA GLN A 292 2.64 8.37 -19.88
C GLN A 292 1.65 7.92 -18.80
N PHE A 293 1.39 8.75 -17.80
CA PHE A 293 0.33 8.55 -16.82
C PHE A 293 -1.10 8.74 -17.39
N GLY A 294 -1.23 9.11 -18.66
CA GLY A 294 -2.50 9.21 -19.36
C GLY A 294 -3.15 10.59 -19.30
N PHE A 295 -2.46 11.63 -18.81
CA PHE A 295 -3.02 12.97 -18.79
C PHE A 295 -3.09 13.63 -20.17
N VAL A 296 -4.05 14.55 -20.35
CA VAL A 296 -4.14 15.46 -21.49
C VAL A 296 -3.27 16.67 -21.21
N VAL A 297 -2.10 16.71 -21.84
CA VAL A 297 -1.06 17.72 -21.58
C VAL A 297 -0.80 18.56 -22.84
N GLN A 298 -0.72 19.88 -22.67
CA GLN A 298 -0.34 20.84 -23.71
C GLN A 298 0.84 21.69 -23.24
N GLY A 299 1.74 22.07 -24.16
CA GLY A 299 2.77 23.07 -23.83
C GLY A 299 2.14 24.43 -23.60
N PHE A 300 2.57 25.15 -22.57
CA PHE A 300 2.02 26.44 -22.17
C PHE A 300 3.12 27.47 -21.92
N GLY A 301 3.05 28.57 -22.68
CA GLY A 301 3.99 29.68 -22.60
C GLY A 301 5.42 29.35 -23.04
N ASP A 302 6.26 30.38 -23.11
CA ASP A 302 7.65 30.27 -23.60
C ASP A 302 8.61 29.66 -22.56
N ALA A 303 8.19 29.59 -21.29
CA ALA A 303 8.96 29.00 -20.19
C ALA A 303 8.90 27.47 -20.15
N GLY A 304 8.12 26.85 -21.05
CA GLY A 304 7.99 25.39 -21.16
C GLY A 304 7.12 24.76 -20.07
N CYS A 305 6.19 25.50 -19.47
CA CYS A 305 5.22 24.93 -18.55
C CYS A 305 4.29 23.96 -19.31
N SER A 306 3.68 23.03 -18.59
CA SER A 306 2.69 22.10 -19.15
C SER A 306 1.31 22.39 -18.57
N LEU A 307 0.30 22.55 -19.41
CA LEU A 307 -1.10 22.64 -18.99
C LEU A 307 -1.72 21.25 -19.02
N VAL A 308 -2.21 20.78 -17.88
CA VAL A 308 -2.96 19.53 -17.72
C VAL A 308 -4.44 19.85 -17.57
N THR A 309 -5.30 19.21 -18.36
CA THR A 309 -6.75 19.54 -18.41
C THR A 309 -7.67 18.37 -18.08
N ALA A 310 -7.18 17.13 -18.17
CA ALA A 310 -7.96 15.93 -17.89
C ALA A 310 -7.05 14.70 -17.75
N ILE A 311 -7.57 13.64 -17.16
CA ILE A 311 -7.05 12.27 -17.34
C ILE A 311 -7.78 11.61 -18.52
N ARG A 312 -7.05 10.95 -19.43
CA ARG A 312 -7.67 10.13 -20.46
C ARG A 312 -8.29 8.93 -19.77
N THR A 313 -9.61 8.93 -19.64
CA THR A 313 -10.32 7.70 -19.33
C THR A 313 -10.02 6.70 -20.45
N HIS A 314 -9.39 5.57 -20.10
CA HIS A 314 -9.23 4.48 -21.05
C HIS A 314 -10.62 4.16 -21.65
N PRO A 315 -10.76 4.01 -22.98
CA PRO A 315 -12.00 3.47 -23.52
C PRO A 315 -12.17 2.09 -22.89
N SER A 316 -13.26 1.90 -22.14
CA SER A 316 -13.69 0.57 -21.70
C SER A 316 -13.75 -0.31 -22.95
N ALA A 317 -12.87 -1.31 -23.01
CA ALA A 317 -12.95 -2.35 -24.02
C ALA A 317 -14.34 -2.99 -23.88
N GLY A 318 -15.21 -2.70 -24.86
CA GLY A 318 -16.48 -3.39 -25.05
C GLY A 318 -16.29 -4.67 -25.84
#